data_AF-A0A2X1RPW2-F1
#
_entry.id   AF-A0A2X1RPW2-F1
#
_cell.length_a   1.000
_cell.length_b   1.000
_cell.length_c   1.000
_cell.angle_alpha   90.00
_cell.angle_beta   90.00
_cell.angle_gamma   90.00
#
_symmetry.space_group_name_H-M   'P 1'
#
loop_
_entity.id
_entity.type
_entity.pdbx_description
1 polymer ?
#
loop_
_entity_poly.entity_id
_entity_poly.type
_entity_poly.pdbx_seq_one_letter_code
_entity_poly.pdbx_strand_id
1 'polypeptide(L)'
;MEKNQQSTAEQYSEQIEQLMELGRTQGYLTFAEINDLLPEDAIDPEYYDKLLQTLQNDAGIPVLDEAPESDDMMLSDTIPDEDAVEEATQILSNVESEIGRTTDPVRMYMREMGTVDLLTREDEISIAKRIEGGIDEVQTSIAAYPEALNGLLKNYDDVEKGNFRLTDLITGFVDPNAEIEEHNGLDEDFSDEDDEEESSNADVEDNEDEEDNESESTSDSSDSDNSIDPEVAREKFQQLREQHSKTLAVIEKHGRSGKRAQDQIALLGEIFKQFRLVPKQFDLLVLSMKEMMKRVRYQERQLQKILVDIAGMPKDDFEKIITTNGSNSEWVAKALKI
;
A
#
# COMPACT_ATOMS: atom_id res chain seq x y z
N MET A 1 -20.04 16.16 4.88
CA MET A 1 -19.57 16.99 3.75
C MET A 1 -20.51 16.91 2.55
N GLU A 2 -21.11 15.76 2.24
CA GLU A 2 -22.10 15.59 1.15
C GLU A 2 -23.31 16.57 1.19
N LYS A 3 -23.85 16.88 2.38
CA LYS A 3 -24.99 17.83 2.49
C LYS A 3 -24.64 19.28 2.14
N ASN A 4 -23.38 19.70 2.30
CA ASN A 4 -22.95 21.05 1.89
C ASN A 4 -22.67 21.12 0.38
N GLN A 5 -22.28 20.00 -0.23
CA GLN A 5 -22.05 19.91 -1.68
C GLN A 5 -23.38 19.91 -2.47
N GLN A 6 -24.43 19.27 -1.95
CA GLN A 6 -25.77 19.33 -2.56
C GLN A 6 -26.36 20.75 -2.54
N SER A 7 -26.23 21.48 -1.43
CA SER A 7 -26.74 22.85 -1.31
C SER A 7 -26.01 23.86 -2.20
N THR A 8 -24.75 23.60 -2.57
CA THR A 8 -23.98 24.48 -3.46
C THR A 8 -24.29 24.16 -4.92
N ALA A 9 -24.42 22.88 -5.29
CA ALA A 9 -24.80 22.46 -6.64
C ALA A 9 -26.18 23.01 -7.06
N GLU A 10 -27.18 22.95 -6.19
CA GLU A 10 -28.53 23.51 -6.44
C GLU A 10 -28.48 25.04 -6.67
N GLN A 11 -27.61 25.75 -5.95
CA GLN A 11 -27.42 27.20 -6.12
C GLN A 11 -26.78 27.53 -7.47
N TYR A 12 -25.79 26.73 -7.91
CA TYR A 12 -25.16 26.91 -9.22
C TYR A 12 -26.14 26.60 -10.37
N SER A 13 -27.03 25.62 -10.22
CA SER A 13 -28.05 25.34 -11.25
C SER A 13 -29.04 26.49 -11.41
N GLU A 14 -29.49 27.09 -10.30
CA GLU A 14 -30.41 28.24 -10.34
C GLU A 14 -29.72 29.49 -10.96
N GLN A 15 -28.44 29.69 -10.69
CA GLN A 15 -27.65 30.81 -11.25
C GLN A 15 -27.40 30.66 -12.75
N ILE A 16 -27.12 29.44 -13.22
CA ILE A 16 -26.94 29.15 -14.65
C ILE A 16 -28.27 29.29 -15.40
N GLU A 17 -29.39 28.88 -14.81
CA GLU A 17 -30.73 29.08 -15.39
C GLU A 17 -31.08 30.57 -15.55
N GLN A 18 -30.74 31.39 -14.54
CA GLN A 18 -30.92 32.84 -14.60
C GLN A 18 -30.05 33.50 -15.68
N LEU A 19 -28.79 33.05 -15.84
CA LEU A 19 -27.90 33.49 -16.92
C LEU A 19 -28.49 33.19 -18.31
N MET A 20 -29.09 32.00 -18.48
CA MET A 20 -29.73 31.64 -19.75
C MET A 20 -30.99 32.48 -20.03
N GLU A 21 -31.81 32.76 -19.02
CA GLU A 21 -33.00 33.61 -19.21
C GLU A 21 -32.59 35.05 -19.57
N LEU A 22 -31.56 35.59 -18.91
CA LEU A 22 -31.04 36.92 -19.19
C LEU A 22 -30.44 37.01 -20.59
N GLY A 23 -29.57 36.06 -20.97
CA GLY A 23 -28.99 35.99 -22.31
C GLY A 23 -30.04 35.78 -23.42
N ARG A 24 -31.15 35.08 -23.13
CA ARG A 24 -32.28 34.93 -24.06
C ARG A 24 -33.06 36.23 -24.25
N THR A 25 -33.28 37.00 -23.19
CA THR A 25 -34.03 38.27 -23.28
C THR A 25 -33.22 39.37 -23.95
N GLN A 26 -31.90 39.38 -23.75
CA GLN A 26 -31.01 40.41 -24.27
C GLN A 26 -30.41 40.07 -25.63
N GLY A 27 -30.33 38.77 -25.98
CA GLY A 27 -29.74 38.30 -27.23
C GLY A 27 -28.20 38.34 -27.26
N TYR A 28 -27.56 38.69 -26.13
CA TYR A 28 -26.12 38.66 -25.90
C TYR A 28 -25.86 38.52 -24.40
N LEU A 29 -24.63 38.18 -24.03
CA LEU A 29 -24.20 38.12 -22.63
C LEU A 29 -22.77 38.67 -22.52
N THR A 30 -22.47 39.44 -21.48
CA THR A 30 -21.11 39.96 -21.28
C THR A 30 -20.28 39.11 -20.34
N PHE A 31 -18.94 39.10 -20.51
CA PHE A 31 -18.05 38.40 -19.58
C PHE A 31 -18.18 38.90 -18.13
N ALA A 32 -18.47 40.19 -17.95
CA ALA A 32 -18.72 40.77 -16.63
C ALA A 32 -20.00 40.20 -15.99
N GLU A 33 -21.09 40.07 -16.74
CA GLU A 33 -22.34 39.50 -16.24
C GLU A 33 -22.21 38.00 -15.92
N ILE A 34 -21.40 37.27 -16.70
CA ILE A 34 -21.07 35.87 -16.41
C ILE A 34 -20.27 35.77 -15.11
N ASN A 35 -19.23 36.59 -14.94
CA ASN A 35 -18.35 36.53 -13.76
C ASN A 35 -19.05 37.04 -12.48
N ASP A 36 -19.98 37.99 -12.60
CA ASP A 36 -20.78 38.50 -11.48
C ASP A 36 -21.76 37.44 -10.93
N LEU A 37 -22.35 36.63 -11.81
CA LEU A 37 -23.27 35.55 -11.45
C LEU A 37 -22.55 34.23 -11.17
N LEU A 38 -21.34 34.06 -11.70
CA LEU A 38 -20.54 32.84 -11.62
C LEU A 38 -19.05 33.18 -11.41
N PRO A 39 -18.60 33.32 -10.15
CA PRO A 39 -17.22 33.68 -9.85
C PRO A 39 -16.21 32.61 -10.32
N GLU A 40 -15.09 33.03 -10.92
CA GLU A 40 -14.02 32.14 -11.42
C GLU A 40 -13.45 31.19 -10.33
N ASP A 41 -13.46 31.59 -9.06
CA ASP A 41 -12.95 30.78 -7.95
C ASP A 41 -13.82 29.57 -7.60
N ALA A 42 -15.07 29.55 -8.07
CA ALA A 42 -16.04 28.50 -7.76
C ALA A 42 -15.98 27.30 -8.71
N ILE A 43 -15.38 27.47 -9.90
CA ILE A 43 -15.47 26.51 -10.99
C ILE A 43 -14.08 26.29 -11.58
N ASP A 44 -13.75 25.04 -11.92
CA ASP A 44 -12.44 24.82 -12.54
C ASP A 44 -12.37 25.51 -13.91
N PRO A 45 -11.23 26.12 -14.28
CA PRO A 45 -11.07 26.85 -15.54
C PRO A 45 -11.51 26.07 -16.78
N GLU A 46 -11.33 24.74 -16.80
CA GLU A 46 -11.78 23.89 -17.91
C GLU A 46 -13.31 23.79 -18.03
N TYR A 47 -14.05 23.89 -16.93
CA TYR A 47 -15.51 23.90 -16.98
C TYR A 47 -16.05 25.28 -17.34
N TYR A 48 -15.35 26.35 -16.95
CA TYR A 48 -15.66 27.71 -17.39
C TYR A 48 -15.55 27.83 -18.92
N ASP A 49 -14.48 27.31 -19.51
CA ASP A 49 -14.30 27.27 -20.96
C ASP A 49 -15.37 26.44 -21.67
N LYS A 50 -15.77 25.30 -21.09
CA LYS A 50 -16.87 24.47 -21.62
C LYS A 50 -18.21 25.17 -21.54
N LEU A 51 -18.50 25.88 -20.44
CA LEU A 51 -19.74 26.65 -20.27
C LEU A 51 -19.85 27.78 -21.30
N LEU A 52 -18.75 28.51 -21.53
CA LEU A 52 -18.66 29.51 -22.59
C LEU A 52 -18.91 28.88 -23.97
N GLN A 53 -18.33 27.71 -24.21
CA GLN A 53 -18.50 26.97 -25.46
C GLN A 53 -19.96 26.50 -25.67
N THR A 54 -20.65 26.05 -24.63
CA THR A 54 -22.07 25.64 -24.72
C THR A 54 -23.00 26.84 -24.90
N LEU A 55 -22.74 27.95 -24.20
CA LEU A 55 -23.53 29.18 -24.35
C LEU A 55 -23.43 29.75 -25.77
N GLN A 56 -22.23 29.71 -26.36
CA GLN A 56 -21.98 30.29 -27.68
C GLN A 56 -22.43 29.38 -28.84
N ASN A 57 -22.21 28.05 -28.75
CA ASN A 57 -22.51 27.14 -29.86
C ASN A 57 -23.92 26.54 -29.78
N ASP A 58 -24.40 26.18 -28.59
CA ASP A 58 -25.65 25.42 -28.43
C ASP A 58 -26.83 26.36 -28.13
N ALA A 59 -26.64 27.36 -27.26
CA ALA A 59 -27.69 28.34 -26.96
C ALA A 59 -27.76 29.49 -27.98
N GLY A 60 -26.75 29.64 -28.84
CA GLY A 60 -26.69 30.69 -29.87
C GLY A 60 -26.61 32.11 -29.31
N ILE A 61 -26.20 32.28 -28.05
CA ILE A 61 -26.07 33.58 -27.39
C ILE A 61 -24.62 34.06 -27.53
N PRO A 62 -24.34 35.13 -28.29
CA PRO A 62 -23.00 35.66 -28.42
C PRO A 62 -22.50 36.22 -27.09
N VAL A 63 -21.36 35.71 -26.61
CA VAL A 63 -20.64 36.26 -25.47
C VAL A 63 -19.70 37.37 -25.95
N LEU A 64 -19.83 38.58 -25.40
CA LEU A 64 -19.08 39.77 -25.81
C LEU A 64 -18.33 40.37 -24.61
N ASP A 65 -17.18 41.01 -24.88
CA ASP A 65 -16.41 41.72 -23.84
C ASP A 65 -17.08 43.03 -23.39
N GLU A 66 -17.72 43.74 -24.33
CA GLU A 66 -18.45 44.98 -24.09
C GLU A 66 -19.82 44.94 -24.78
N ALA A 67 -20.83 45.55 -24.15
CA ALA A 67 -22.18 45.60 -24.70
C ALA A 67 -22.19 46.33 -26.05
N PRO A 68 -22.79 45.77 -27.11
CA PRO A 68 -22.81 46.39 -28.42
C PRO A 68 -23.68 47.66 -28.43
N GLU A 69 -23.25 48.71 -29.15
CA GLU A 69 -24.08 49.89 -29.40
C GLU A 69 -25.30 49.49 -30.27
N SER A 70 -26.46 50.11 -30.00
CA SER A 70 -27.82 49.67 -30.37
C SER A 70 -28.10 49.41 -31.86
N ASP A 71 -27.19 49.75 -32.77
CA ASP A 71 -27.39 49.64 -34.22
C ASP A 71 -26.94 48.30 -34.83
N ASP A 72 -26.14 47.48 -34.13
CA ASP A 72 -25.69 46.16 -34.62
C ASP A 72 -26.68 45.01 -34.34
N MET A 73 -27.69 45.24 -33.47
CA MET A 73 -28.61 44.21 -32.96
C MET A 73 -29.68 43.77 -33.97
N MET A 74 -29.94 44.55 -35.04
CA MET A 74 -31.05 44.27 -35.97
C MET A 74 -30.71 43.24 -37.08
N LEU A 75 -29.49 42.68 -37.10
CA LEU A 75 -29.05 41.81 -38.20
C LEU A 75 -28.98 40.30 -37.86
N SER A 76 -29.24 39.91 -36.61
CA SER A 76 -29.21 38.51 -36.17
C SER A 76 -30.57 38.06 -35.65
N ASP A 77 -31.53 37.85 -36.56
CA ASP A 77 -32.75 37.07 -36.28
C ASP A 77 -32.38 35.58 -36.21
N THR A 78 -31.68 35.19 -35.15
CA THR A 78 -31.48 33.78 -34.78
C THR A 78 -32.34 33.51 -33.56
N ILE A 79 -33.57 33.06 -33.82
CA ILE A 79 -34.46 32.52 -32.78
C ILE A 79 -33.82 31.19 -32.36
N PRO A 80 -33.42 30.99 -31.09
CA PRO A 80 -32.87 29.73 -30.65
C PRO A 80 -33.97 28.64 -30.69
N ASP A 81 -33.66 27.51 -31.34
CA ASP A 81 -34.58 26.37 -31.47
C ASP A 81 -34.84 25.70 -30.10
N GLU A 82 -36.09 25.31 -29.85
CA GLU A 82 -36.55 24.67 -28.60
C GLU A 82 -35.83 23.33 -28.32
N ASP A 83 -35.37 22.64 -29.37
CA ASP A 83 -34.60 21.38 -29.28
C ASP A 83 -33.17 21.58 -28.72
N ALA A 84 -32.55 22.73 -28.94
CA ALA A 84 -31.22 23.04 -28.38
C ALA A 84 -31.28 23.29 -26.86
N VAL A 85 -32.45 23.66 -26.34
CA VAL A 85 -32.71 23.91 -24.92
C VAL A 85 -32.82 22.60 -24.13
N GLU A 86 -33.43 21.56 -24.71
CA GLU A 86 -33.48 20.23 -24.09
C GLU A 86 -32.11 19.52 -24.08
N GLU A 87 -31.28 19.76 -25.10
CA GLU A 87 -29.92 19.20 -25.14
C GLU A 87 -28.98 19.91 -24.15
N ALA A 88 -29.06 21.26 -24.05
CA ALA A 88 -28.28 22.03 -23.08
C ALA A 88 -28.64 21.69 -21.62
N THR A 89 -29.92 21.49 -21.31
CA THR A 89 -30.36 21.08 -19.96
C THR A 89 -29.92 19.65 -19.60
N GLN A 90 -29.84 18.74 -20.58
CA GLN A 90 -29.24 17.41 -20.36
C GLN A 90 -27.73 17.48 -20.12
N ILE A 91 -27.00 18.33 -20.84
CA ILE A 91 -25.55 18.51 -20.65
C ILE A 91 -25.26 19.14 -19.27
N LEU A 92 -26.06 20.11 -18.83
CA LEU A 92 -25.92 20.74 -17.52
C LEU A 92 -26.20 19.77 -16.35
N SER A 93 -27.16 18.86 -16.48
CA SER A 93 -27.38 17.79 -15.48
C SER A 93 -26.24 16.75 -15.43
N ASN A 94 -25.51 16.57 -16.54
CA ASN A 94 -24.28 15.76 -16.55
C ASN A 94 -23.11 16.51 -15.89
N VAL A 95 -23.06 17.84 -15.99
CA VAL A 95 -22.08 18.67 -15.25
C VAL A 95 -22.31 18.55 -13.74
N GLU A 96 -23.56 18.47 -13.26
CA GLU A 96 -23.87 18.21 -11.84
C GLU A 96 -23.28 16.89 -11.31
N SER A 97 -23.18 15.86 -12.16
CA SER A 97 -22.58 14.57 -11.82
C SER A 97 -21.06 14.48 -12.09
N GLU A 98 -20.49 15.51 -12.71
CA GLU A 98 -19.06 15.63 -13.01
C GLU A 98 -18.34 16.73 -12.22
N ILE A 99 -19.05 17.57 -11.47
CA ILE A 99 -18.47 18.50 -10.50
C ILE A 99 -17.71 17.68 -9.44
N GLY A 100 -16.39 17.64 -9.61
CA GLY A 100 -15.47 16.86 -8.79
C GLY A 100 -14.77 15.71 -9.52
N ARG A 101 -15.15 15.35 -10.75
CA ARG A 101 -14.51 14.27 -11.54
C ARG A 101 -13.47 14.84 -12.50
N THR A 102 -12.36 15.28 -11.94
CA THR A 102 -11.22 15.80 -12.71
C THR A 102 -10.60 14.67 -13.54
N THR A 103 -10.22 14.95 -14.78
CA THR A 103 -9.46 14.03 -15.64
C THR A 103 -7.96 14.06 -15.34
N ASP A 104 -7.49 15.05 -14.56
CA ASP A 104 -6.09 15.17 -14.14
C ASP A 104 -5.70 14.07 -13.14
N PRO A 105 -4.72 13.20 -13.48
CA PRO A 105 -4.20 12.18 -12.58
C PRO A 105 -3.62 12.72 -11.27
N VAL A 106 -3.04 13.92 -11.29
CA VAL A 106 -2.45 14.53 -10.08
C VAL A 106 -3.54 14.93 -9.11
N ARG A 107 -4.58 15.62 -9.60
CA ARG A 107 -5.74 15.98 -8.79
C ARG A 107 -6.53 14.76 -8.32
N MET A 108 -6.59 13.69 -9.12
CA MET A 108 -7.16 12.41 -8.71
C MET A 108 -6.39 11.82 -7.52
N TYR A 109 -5.05 11.82 -7.58
CA TYR A 109 -4.19 11.34 -6.50
C TYR A 109 -4.31 12.20 -5.23
N MET A 110 -4.24 13.52 -5.34
CA MET A 110 -4.35 14.42 -4.18
C MET A 110 -5.70 14.29 -3.48
N ARG A 111 -6.77 14.10 -4.24
CA ARG A 111 -8.09 13.82 -3.68
C ARG A 111 -8.10 12.47 -2.95
N GLU A 112 -7.53 11.42 -3.54
CA GLU A 112 -7.47 10.08 -2.93
C GLU A 112 -6.59 10.08 -1.66
N MET A 113 -5.42 10.73 -1.70
CA MET A 113 -4.58 10.93 -0.52
C MET A 113 -5.30 11.71 0.59
N GLY A 114 -6.01 12.78 0.22
CA GLY A 114 -6.76 13.62 1.16
C GLY A 114 -7.98 12.95 1.78
N THR A 115 -8.36 11.74 1.33
CA THR A 115 -9.40 10.94 2.02
C THR A 115 -8.89 10.26 3.28
N VAL A 116 -7.57 10.11 3.43
CA VAL A 116 -6.96 9.46 4.60
C VAL A 116 -6.50 10.54 5.57
N ASP A 117 -7.05 10.53 6.78
CA ASP A 117 -6.68 11.45 7.84
C ASP A 117 -5.22 11.26 8.27
N LEU A 118 -4.58 12.35 8.73
CA LEU A 118 -3.23 12.29 9.29
C LEU A 118 -3.23 11.46 10.59
N LEU A 119 -2.19 10.64 10.76
CA LEU A 119 -2.00 9.85 11.96
C LEU A 119 -1.54 10.73 13.13
N THR A 120 -2.03 10.44 14.33
CA THR A 120 -1.45 10.98 15.55
C THR A 120 -0.28 10.10 16.02
N ARG A 121 0.59 10.64 16.89
CA ARG A 121 1.69 9.86 17.50
C ARG A 121 1.19 8.58 18.18
N GLU A 122 0.02 8.60 18.80
CA GLU A 122 -0.58 7.42 19.43
C GLU A 122 -1.01 6.38 18.39
N ASP A 123 -1.55 6.83 17.25
CA ASP A 123 -1.94 5.95 16.14
C ASP A 123 -0.71 5.30 15.50
N GLU A 124 0.37 6.04 15.30
CA GLU A 124 1.65 5.51 14.81
C GLU A 124 2.19 4.41 15.73
N ILE A 125 2.19 4.64 17.04
CA ILE A 125 2.60 3.63 18.03
C ILE A 125 1.67 2.41 17.98
N SER A 126 0.36 2.61 17.80
CA SER A 126 -0.60 1.51 17.71
C SER A 126 -0.37 0.65 16.46
N ILE A 127 -0.05 1.28 15.33
CA ILE A 127 0.27 0.62 14.07
C ILE A 127 1.59 -0.14 14.21
N ALA A 128 2.61 0.46 14.82
CA ALA A 128 3.88 -0.20 15.10
C ALA A 128 3.70 -1.47 15.95
N LYS A 129 2.96 -1.38 17.06
CA LYS A 129 2.64 -2.55 17.91
C LYS A 129 1.88 -3.63 17.14
N ARG A 130 0.98 -3.24 16.24
CA ARG A 130 0.22 -4.19 15.41
C ARG A 130 1.12 -4.89 14.39
N ILE A 131 2.05 -4.16 13.78
CA ILE A 131 3.04 -4.72 12.86
C ILE A 131 3.96 -5.69 13.61
N GLU A 132 4.47 -5.30 14.78
CA GLU A 132 5.33 -6.13 15.62
C GLU A 132 4.62 -7.41 16.06
N GLY A 133 3.39 -7.32 16.57
CA GLY A 133 2.59 -8.49 16.93
C GLY A 133 2.31 -9.42 15.75
N GLY A 134 2.11 -8.86 14.55
CA GLY A 134 1.95 -9.65 13.32
C GLY A 134 3.23 -10.38 12.92
N ILE A 135 4.38 -9.72 13.01
CA ILE A 135 5.69 -10.34 12.75
C ILE A 135 5.94 -11.46 13.78
N ASP A 136 5.65 -11.23 15.05
CA ASP A 136 5.83 -12.20 16.13
C ASP A 136 4.94 -13.46 15.94
N GLU A 137 3.70 -13.28 15.52
CA GLU A 137 2.79 -14.38 15.20
C GLU A 137 3.32 -15.22 14.01
N VAL A 138 3.83 -14.56 12.97
CA VAL A 138 4.43 -15.25 11.82
C VAL A 138 5.71 -15.97 12.22
N GLN A 139 6.59 -15.36 13.02
CA GLN A 139 7.80 -16.00 13.54
C GLN A 139 7.49 -17.24 14.38
N THR A 140 6.51 -17.14 15.29
CA THR A 140 6.04 -18.27 16.09
C THR A 140 5.49 -19.40 15.20
N SER A 141 4.78 -19.04 14.13
CA SER A 141 4.23 -20.00 13.15
C SER A 141 5.33 -20.69 12.34
N ILE A 142 6.37 -19.96 11.93
CA ILE A 142 7.55 -20.52 11.25
C ILE A 142 8.29 -21.48 12.17
N ALA A 143 8.51 -21.09 13.43
CA ALA A 143 9.17 -21.94 14.42
C ALA A 143 8.38 -23.24 14.70
N ALA A 144 7.05 -23.18 14.63
CA ALA A 144 6.19 -24.35 14.77
C ALA A 144 6.27 -25.32 13.58
N TYR A 145 6.84 -24.92 12.44
CA TYR A 145 7.00 -25.76 11.26
C TYR A 145 8.43 -26.34 11.17
N PRO A 146 8.62 -27.64 11.48
CA PRO A 146 9.98 -28.18 11.64
C PRO A 146 10.84 -28.14 10.39
N GLU A 147 10.24 -28.22 9.20
CA GLU A 147 10.96 -28.23 7.92
C GLU A 147 11.51 -26.84 7.56
N ALA A 148 10.87 -25.75 7.98
CA ALA A 148 11.44 -24.41 7.80
C ALA A 148 12.74 -24.27 8.60
N LEU A 149 12.75 -24.78 9.84
CA LEU A 149 13.95 -24.76 10.68
C LEU A 149 15.06 -25.67 10.13
N ASN A 150 14.73 -26.80 9.50
CA ASN A 150 15.72 -27.62 8.79
C ASN A 150 16.42 -26.83 7.68
N GLY A 151 15.66 -26.06 6.90
CA GLY A 151 16.21 -25.19 5.86
C GLY A 151 17.15 -24.13 6.43
N LEU A 152 16.74 -23.47 7.53
CA LEU A 152 17.58 -22.48 8.20
C LEU A 152 18.87 -23.09 8.77
N LEU A 153 18.79 -24.23 9.46
CA LEU A 153 19.95 -24.93 10.02
C LEU A 153 20.91 -25.39 8.92
N LYS A 154 20.39 -25.84 7.77
CA LYS A 154 21.20 -26.20 6.61
C LYS A 154 21.94 -24.99 6.03
N ASN A 155 21.26 -23.84 5.93
CA ASN A 155 21.90 -22.61 5.48
C ASN A 155 23.02 -22.20 6.43
N TYR A 156 22.82 -22.36 7.73
CA TYR A 156 23.88 -22.15 8.72
C TYR A 156 25.04 -23.16 8.58
N ASP A 157 24.77 -24.43 8.32
CA ASP A 157 25.81 -25.43 8.03
C ASP A 157 26.66 -25.04 6.79
N ASP A 158 26.05 -24.36 5.81
CA ASP A 158 26.76 -23.86 4.64
C ASP A 158 27.56 -22.57 4.93
N VAL A 159 27.14 -21.77 5.92
CA VAL A 159 27.96 -20.69 6.49
C VAL A 159 29.18 -21.26 7.20
N GLU A 160 29.04 -22.32 8.00
CA GLU A 160 30.18 -22.97 8.69
C GLU A 160 31.19 -23.59 7.70
N LYS A 161 30.73 -24.03 6.52
CA LYS A 161 31.60 -24.50 5.43
C LYS A 161 32.27 -23.37 4.64
N GLY A 162 31.90 -22.10 4.89
CA GLY A 162 32.42 -20.94 4.18
C GLY A 162 31.77 -20.66 2.81
N ASN A 163 30.63 -21.27 2.51
CA ASN A 163 29.90 -21.04 1.25
C ASN A 163 29.02 -19.78 1.30
N PHE A 164 28.61 -19.36 2.49
CA PHE A 164 27.77 -18.18 2.74
C PHE A 164 28.35 -17.32 3.85
N ARG A 165 28.07 -16.01 3.83
CA ARG A 165 28.44 -15.10 4.92
C ARG A 165 27.37 -15.14 6.01
N LEU A 166 27.79 -15.01 7.27
CA LEU A 166 26.86 -14.95 8.41
C LEU A 166 25.90 -13.75 8.32
N THR A 167 26.39 -12.63 7.81
CA THR A 167 25.64 -11.38 7.56
C THR A 167 24.48 -11.55 6.58
N ASP A 168 24.57 -12.53 5.67
CA ASP A 168 23.52 -12.80 4.69
C ASP A 168 22.37 -13.60 5.32
N LEU A 169 22.63 -14.26 6.46
CA LEU A 169 21.67 -15.10 7.16
C LEU A 169 20.96 -14.33 8.27
N ILE A 170 21.74 -13.65 9.11
CA ILE A 170 21.26 -12.94 10.29
C ILE A 170 21.88 -11.54 10.33
N THR A 171 21.11 -10.61 10.89
CA THR A 171 21.52 -9.22 11.12
C THR A 171 21.85 -8.96 12.60
N GLY A 172 21.59 -9.92 13.48
CA GLY A 172 21.85 -9.81 14.92
C GLY A 172 21.00 -10.78 15.75
N PHE A 173 21.17 -10.70 17.06
CA PHE A 173 20.36 -11.41 18.04
C PHE A 173 19.69 -10.42 18.98
N VAL A 174 18.42 -10.63 19.29
CA VAL A 174 17.71 -9.92 20.34
C VAL A 174 17.92 -10.69 21.63
N ASP A 175 18.57 -10.07 22.61
CA ASP A 175 18.66 -10.66 23.95
C ASP A 175 17.35 -10.35 24.70
N PRO A 176 16.53 -11.35 25.06
CA PRO A 176 15.29 -11.13 25.82
C PRO A 176 15.52 -10.54 27.21
N ASN A 177 16.77 -10.55 27.69
CA ASN A 177 17.15 -10.06 29.01
C ASN A 177 17.99 -8.77 28.95
N ALA A 178 18.23 -8.21 27.76
CA ALA A 178 18.73 -6.84 27.67
C ALA A 178 17.60 -5.91 28.14
N GLU A 179 17.88 -5.07 29.13
CA GLU A 179 17.01 -3.94 29.43
C GLU A 179 16.82 -3.18 28.12
N ILE A 180 15.56 -2.98 27.71
CA ILE A 180 15.25 -2.04 26.66
C ILE A 180 15.67 -0.69 27.24
N GLU A 181 16.91 -0.27 27.00
CA GLU A 181 17.25 1.12 27.17
C GLU A 181 16.32 1.85 26.22
N GLU A 182 15.29 2.48 26.78
CA GLU A 182 14.51 3.47 26.08
C GLU A 182 15.53 4.50 25.58
N HIS A 183 15.92 4.40 24.31
CA HIS A 183 16.59 5.49 23.65
C HIS A 183 15.55 6.60 23.47
N ASN A 184 15.27 7.32 24.56
CA ASN A 184 14.63 8.64 24.55
C ASN A 184 15.65 9.65 24.00
N GLY A 185 16.03 9.47 22.74
CA GLY A 185 17.12 10.20 22.13
C GLY A 185 17.15 10.08 20.62
N LEU A 186 16.03 10.39 19.96
CA LEU A 186 16.07 10.81 18.56
C LEU A 186 15.54 12.24 18.49
N ASP A 187 16.51 13.15 18.44
CA ASP A 187 16.53 14.40 17.68
C ASP A 187 15.59 15.54 18.13
N GLU A 188 15.91 16.15 19.27
CA GLU A 188 15.70 17.59 19.50
C GLU A 188 16.91 18.40 18.96
N ASP A 189 17.20 18.28 17.66
CA ASP A 189 18.13 19.20 16.98
C ASP A 189 17.48 19.78 15.71
N PHE A 190 16.39 20.50 15.95
CA PHE A 190 15.89 21.56 15.06
C PHE A 190 16.17 22.89 15.76
N SER A 191 17.46 23.26 15.85
CA SER A 191 17.81 24.64 16.16
C SER A 191 17.95 25.43 14.86
N ASP A 192 17.04 26.40 14.70
CA ASP A 192 17.18 27.54 13.81
C ASP A 192 18.59 28.17 13.95
N GLU A 193 19.36 28.17 12.87
CA GLU A 193 20.43 29.16 12.64
C GLU A 193 20.31 29.68 11.21
N ASP A 194 19.39 30.64 11.02
CA ASP A 194 19.62 31.74 10.08
C ASP A 194 20.74 32.62 10.65
N ASP A 195 21.83 32.82 9.91
CA ASP A 195 22.28 34.15 9.47
C ASP A 195 23.71 34.11 8.86
N GLU A 196 23.78 34.71 7.67
CA GLU A 196 24.86 35.56 7.15
C GLU A 196 26.31 35.01 7.07
N GLU A 197 26.88 34.97 5.86
CA GLU A 197 28.02 35.83 5.50
C GLU A 197 28.29 35.82 3.99
N GLU A 198 28.51 37.02 3.46
CA GLU A 198 28.80 37.37 2.07
C GLU A 198 30.23 36.99 1.62
N SER A 199 30.33 36.64 0.34
CA SER A 199 31.29 37.14 -0.67
C SER A 199 32.79 37.32 -0.32
N SER A 200 33.66 36.56 -1.03
CA SER A 200 34.81 37.18 -1.70
C SER A 200 35.32 36.37 -2.90
N ASN A 201 35.41 37.06 -4.05
CA ASN A 201 36.00 36.67 -5.33
C ASN A 201 37.54 36.59 -5.27
N ALA A 202 38.14 35.73 -6.12
CA ALA A 202 39.11 36.11 -7.18
C ALA A 202 39.84 34.89 -7.78
N ASP A 203 39.68 34.70 -9.11
CA ASP A 203 40.68 34.48 -10.19
C ASP A 203 41.89 33.52 -10.01
N VAL A 204 42.43 32.75 -10.97
CA VAL A 204 42.29 32.51 -12.43
C VAL A 204 43.27 31.35 -12.81
N GLU A 205 43.04 30.69 -13.97
CA GLU A 205 43.98 29.93 -14.85
C GLU A 205 44.30 28.43 -14.63
N ASP A 206 43.56 27.60 -15.37
CA ASP A 206 43.98 26.74 -16.49
C ASP A 206 45.36 26.04 -16.47
N ASN A 207 45.36 24.71 -16.38
CA ASN A 207 46.34 23.81 -17.00
C ASN A 207 45.66 22.48 -17.34
N GLU A 208 45.59 22.20 -18.64
CA GLU A 208 45.34 20.88 -19.23
C GLU A 208 46.55 19.97 -18.93
N ASP A 209 46.31 18.77 -18.39
CA ASP A 209 46.91 17.51 -18.86
C ASP A 209 46.42 16.31 -18.03
N GLU A 210 46.20 15.20 -18.73
CA GLU A 210 45.49 13.99 -18.33
C GLU A 210 46.22 13.07 -17.32
N GLU A 211 45.42 12.16 -16.73
CA GLU A 211 45.77 10.89 -16.07
C GLU A 211 46.18 10.92 -14.59
N ASP A 212 45.17 10.91 -13.69
CA ASP A 212 44.94 9.90 -12.62
C ASP A 212 43.98 10.48 -11.56
N ASN A 213 42.69 10.22 -11.69
CA ASN A 213 41.71 10.46 -10.63
C ASN A 213 41.42 9.14 -9.91
N GLU A 214 42.26 8.81 -8.92
CA GLU A 214 41.83 7.98 -7.79
C GLU A 214 40.73 8.75 -7.07
N SER A 215 39.47 8.44 -7.39
CA SER A 215 38.34 8.90 -6.61
C SER A 215 38.44 8.28 -5.22
N GLU A 216 38.98 9.04 -4.27
CA GLU A 216 38.66 8.88 -2.85
C GLU A 216 37.14 9.02 -2.71
N SER A 217 36.45 7.90 -2.90
CA SER A 217 35.13 7.71 -2.34
C SER A 217 35.32 7.81 -0.84
N THR A 218 34.93 8.94 -0.27
CA THR A 218 34.63 9.09 1.15
C THR A 218 33.58 8.03 1.47
N SER A 219 34.06 6.82 1.79
CA SER A 219 33.29 5.80 2.45
C SER A 219 32.94 6.38 3.80
N ASP A 220 31.71 6.90 3.89
CA ASP A 220 31.04 7.18 5.14
C ASP A 220 31.08 5.88 5.97
N SER A 221 32.07 5.82 6.85
CA SER A 221 32.45 4.65 7.64
C SER A 221 31.63 4.63 8.93
N SER A 222 30.30 4.72 8.78
CA SER A 222 29.33 4.54 9.86
C SER A 222 28.71 3.13 9.88
N ASP A 223 29.17 2.20 9.04
CA ASP A 223 28.76 0.78 9.03
C ASP A 223 29.68 -0.14 9.88
N SER A 224 30.41 0.41 10.85
CA SER A 224 31.42 -0.33 11.63
C SER A 224 30.90 -1.06 12.89
N ASP A 225 29.61 -1.01 13.22
CA ASP A 225 29.11 -1.50 14.53
C ASP A 225 28.13 -2.69 14.47
N ASN A 226 27.99 -3.38 13.32
CA ASN A 226 27.16 -4.58 13.19
C ASN A 226 27.98 -5.87 13.00
N SER A 227 29.18 -5.96 13.59
CA SER A 227 29.94 -7.22 13.60
C SER A 227 29.27 -8.23 14.54
N ILE A 228 28.42 -9.09 13.97
CA ILE A 228 27.83 -10.21 14.69
C ILE A 228 28.94 -11.14 15.16
N ASP A 229 29.05 -11.34 16.48
CA ASP A 229 30.02 -12.26 17.05
C ASP A 229 29.75 -13.70 16.58
N PRO A 230 30.66 -14.32 15.82
CA PRO A 230 30.44 -15.65 15.25
C PRO A 230 30.35 -16.74 16.33
N GLU A 231 30.97 -16.53 17.50
CA GLU A 231 30.90 -17.48 18.61
C GLU A 231 29.53 -17.48 19.28
N VAL A 232 28.96 -16.29 19.53
CA VAL A 232 27.60 -16.13 20.07
C VAL A 232 26.58 -16.69 19.09
N ALA A 233 26.77 -16.43 17.79
CA ALA A 233 25.92 -16.99 16.75
C ALA A 233 25.92 -18.52 16.79
N ARG A 234 27.11 -19.14 16.86
CA ARG A 234 27.24 -20.59 16.95
C ARG A 234 26.55 -21.16 18.18
N GLU A 235 26.69 -20.53 19.34
CA GLU A 235 26.01 -20.96 20.57
C GLU A 235 24.48 -20.93 20.40
N LYS A 236 23.93 -19.81 19.89
CA LYS A 236 22.49 -19.67 19.67
C LYS A 236 21.96 -20.67 18.64
N PHE A 237 22.66 -20.88 17.52
CA PHE A 237 22.29 -21.90 16.53
C PHE A 237 22.38 -23.32 17.10
N GLN A 238 23.33 -23.59 17.99
CA GLN A 238 23.40 -24.87 18.70
C GLN A 238 22.21 -25.05 19.66
N GLN A 239 21.86 -24.02 20.44
CA GLN A 239 20.67 -24.03 21.31
C GLN A 239 19.39 -24.30 20.49
N LEU A 240 19.24 -23.63 19.35
CA LEU A 240 18.13 -23.84 18.42
C LEU A 240 18.09 -25.27 17.89
N ARG A 241 19.23 -25.83 17.47
CA ARG A 241 19.35 -27.21 16.97
C ARG A 241 18.99 -28.24 18.03
N GLU A 242 19.49 -28.07 19.26
CA GLU A 242 19.18 -28.97 20.37
C GLU A 242 17.68 -28.94 20.69
N GLN A 243 17.09 -27.75 20.79
CA GLN A 243 15.67 -27.61 21.05
C GLN A 243 14.81 -28.18 19.92
N HIS A 244 15.17 -27.93 18.66
CA HIS A 244 14.49 -28.48 17.49
C HIS A 244 14.50 -30.03 17.50
N SER A 245 15.65 -30.64 17.80
CA SER A 245 15.75 -32.11 17.89
C SER A 245 14.91 -32.70 19.03
N LYS A 246 14.87 -32.03 20.19
CA LYS A 246 14.01 -32.40 21.33
C LYS A 246 12.53 -32.30 20.94
N THR A 247 12.14 -31.22 20.29
CA THR A 247 10.77 -30.99 19.83
C THR A 247 10.36 -32.06 18.82
N LEU A 248 11.20 -32.41 17.85
CA LEU A 248 10.94 -33.51 16.91
C LEU A 248 10.73 -34.85 17.63
N ALA A 249 11.63 -35.21 18.54
CA ALA A 249 11.52 -36.47 19.29
C ALA A 249 10.25 -36.54 20.17
N VAL A 250 9.78 -35.41 20.69
CA VAL A 250 8.52 -35.32 21.47
C VAL A 250 7.31 -35.42 20.54
N ILE A 251 7.35 -34.77 19.37
CA ILE A 251 6.29 -34.86 18.35
C ILE A 251 6.14 -36.30 17.87
N GLU A 252 7.24 -37.03 17.64
CA GLU A 252 7.20 -38.44 17.26
C GLU A 252 6.58 -39.33 18.34
N LYS A 253 6.88 -39.09 19.62
CA LYS A 253 6.40 -39.92 20.74
C LYS A 253 4.98 -39.62 21.19
N HIS A 254 4.58 -38.36 21.21
CA HIS A 254 3.32 -37.92 21.82
C HIS A 254 2.32 -37.33 20.81
N GLY A 255 2.70 -37.26 19.53
CA GLY A 255 1.92 -36.57 18.51
C GLY A 255 2.01 -35.05 18.63
N ARG A 256 1.77 -34.35 17.52
CA ARG A 256 1.88 -32.88 17.45
C ARG A 256 0.87 -32.15 18.36
N SER A 257 -0.31 -32.73 18.58
CA SER A 257 -1.38 -32.15 19.39
C SER A 257 -1.26 -32.40 20.90
N GLY A 258 -0.25 -33.16 21.34
CA GLY A 258 -0.03 -33.40 22.76
C GLY A 258 0.44 -32.13 23.48
N LYS A 259 -0.07 -31.87 24.69
CA LYS A 259 0.32 -30.70 25.51
C LYS A 259 1.84 -30.54 25.66
N ARG A 260 2.55 -31.64 25.90
CA ARG A 260 4.02 -31.65 25.98
C ARG A 260 4.68 -31.22 24.67
N ALA A 261 4.14 -31.60 23.52
CA ALA A 261 4.67 -31.20 22.22
C ALA A 261 4.41 -29.71 21.99
N GLN A 262 3.22 -29.21 22.34
CA GLN A 262 2.89 -27.79 22.27
C GLN A 262 3.80 -26.94 23.15
N ASP A 263 4.08 -27.37 24.39
CA ASP A 263 4.99 -26.68 25.30
C ASP A 263 6.42 -26.61 24.70
N GLN A 264 6.91 -27.68 24.08
CA GLN A 264 8.23 -27.70 23.41
C GLN A 264 8.27 -26.84 22.14
N ILE A 265 7.16 -26.79 21.38
CA ILE A 265 7.00 -25.92 20.21
C ILE A 265 6.99 -24.45 20.65
N ALA A 266 6.30 -24.11 21.73
CA ALA A 266 6.28 -22.75 22.28
C ALA A 266 7.69 -22.32 22.71
N LEU A 267 8.42 -23.17 23.46
CA LEU A 267 9.82 -22.93 23.83
C LEU A 267 10.72 -22.74 22.60
N LEU A 268 10.50 -23.51 21.53
CA LEU A 268 11.23 -23.36 20.27
C LEU A 268 10.91 -22.01 19.60
N GLY A 269 9.66 -21.56 19.67
CA GLY A 269 9.23 -20.25 19.22
C GLY A 269 9.95 -19.13 19.95
N GLU A 270 10.00 -19.18 21.29
CA GLU A 270 10.70 -18.17 22.10
C GLU A 270 12.20 -18.08 21.78
N ILE A 271 12.85 -19.23 21.53
CA ILE A 271 14.26 -19.24 21.09
C ILE A 271 14.39 -18.63 19.69
N PHE A 272 13.47 -18.95 18.77
CA PHE A 272 13.50 -18.44 17.41
C PHE A 272 13.27 -16.93 17.32
N LYS A 273 12.44 -16.34 18.19
CA LYS A 273 12.23 -14.88 18.28
C LYS A 273 13.49 -14.09 18.58
N GLN A 274 14.48 -14.72 19.22
CA GLN A 274 15.78 -14.10 19.49
C GLN A 274 16.60 -13.86 18.21
N PHE A 275 16.25 -14.49 17.08
CA PHE A 275 17.01 -14.39 15.84
C PHE A 275 16.47 -13.24 14.98
N ARG A 276 17.29 -12.20 14.75
CA ARG A 276 16.97 -11.15 13.78
C ARG A 276 17.45 -11.57 12.39
N LEU A 277 16.58 -12.28 11.67
CA LEU A 277 16.83 -12.77 10.32
C LEU A 277 16.87 -11.61 9.30
N VAL A 278 17.67 -11.76 8.25
CA VAL A 278 17.60 -10.88 7.07
C VAL A 278 16.22 -11.05 6.43
N PRO A 279 15.52 -9.96 6.02
CA PRO A 279 14.19 -10.06 5.41
C PRO A 279 14.08 -11.04 4.24
N LYS A 280 15.10 -11.08 3.37
CA LYS A 280 15.17 -12.05 2.25
C LYS A 280 15.15 -13.50 2.72
N GLN A 281 15.86 -13.80 3.81
CA GLN A 281 15.91 -15.14 4.38
C GLN A 281 14.58 -15.50 5.07
N PHE A 282 13.95 -14.53 5.74
CA PHE A 282 12.62 -14.70 6.31
C PHE A 282 11.58 -15.01 5.23
N ASP A 283 11.57 -14.26 4.12
CA ASP A 283 10.67 -14.47 2.99
C ASP A 283 10.85 -15.86 2.36
N LEU A 284 12.10 -16.36 2.28
CA LEU A 284 12.38 -17.71 1.79
C LEU A 284 11.71 -18.79 2.66
N LEU A 285 11.78 -18.65 3.99
CA LEU A 285 11.10 -19.57 4.91
C LEU A 285 9.59 -19.53 4.74
N VAL A 286 9.01 -18.32 4.64
CA VAL A 286 7.57 -18.12 4.37
C VAL A 286 7.16 -18.73 3.03
N LEU A 287 7.98 -18.57 1.99
CA LEU A 287 7.71 -19.11 0.67
C LEU A 287 7.71 -20.64 0.66
N SER A 288 8.67 -21.27 1.33
CA SER A 288 8.71 -22.73 1.52
C SER A 288 7.43 -23.26 2.18
N MET A 289 6.94 -22.58 3.23
CA MET A 289 5.68 -22.92 3.87
C MET A 289 4.48 -22.75 2.93
N LYS A 290 4.42 -21.63 2.18
CA LYS A 290 3.35 -21.37 1.21
C LYS A 290 3.33 -22.42 0.10
N GLU A 291 4.49 -22.87 -0.38
CA GLU A 291 4.59 -23.93 -1.38
C GLU A 291 4.11 -25.28 -0.85
N MET A 292 4.49 -25.64 0.37
CA MET A 292 3.99 -26.86 1.00
C MET A 292 2.46 -26.83 1.14
N MET A 293 1.90 -25.70 1.61
CA MET A 293 0.45 -25.52 1.71
C MET A 293 -0.25 -25.59 0.35
N LYS A 294 0.32 -24.99 -0.70
CA LYS A 294 -0.20 -25.11 -2.07
C LYS A 294 -0.22 -26.56 -2.53
N ARG A 295 0.84 -27.33 -2.24
CA ARG A 295 0.92 -28.75 -2.59
C ARG A 295 -0.14 -29.58 -1.88
N VAL A 296 -0.36 -29.36 -0.58
CA VAL A 296 -1.41 -30.03 0.19
C VAL A 296 -2.79 -29.68 -0.37
N ARG A 297 -3.11 -28.39 -0.52
CA ARG A 297 -4.40 -27.94 -1.09
C ARG A 297 -4.64 -28.44 -2.51
N TYR A 298 -3.59 -28.58 -3.31
CA TYR A 298 -3.70 -29.16 -4.64
C TYR A 298 -4.16 -30.62 -4.55
N GLN A 299 -3.55 -31.43 -3.67
CA GLN A 299 -3.99 -32.82 -3.46
C GLN A 299 -5.41 -32.90 -2.89
N GLU A 300 -5.75 -32.04 -1.92
CA GLU A 300 -7.12 -31.96 -1.39
C GLU A 300 -8.15 -31.64 -2.48
N ARG A 301 -7.84 -30.69 -3.38
CA ARG A 301 -8.72 -30.37 -4.52
C ARG A 301 -8.85 -31.53 -5.50
N GLN A 302 -7.78 -32.28 -5.76
CA GLN A 302 -7.86 -33.47 -6.61
C GLN A 302 -8.73 -34.55 -5.94
N LEU A 303 -8.57 -34.78 -4.64
CA LEU A 303 -9.40 -35.71 -3.89
C LEU A 303 -10.86 -35.26 -3.86
N GLN A 304 -11.12 -33.97 -3.65
CA GLN A 304 -12.46 -33.40 -3.69
C GLN A 304 -13.10 -33.63 -5.04
N LYS A 305 -12.39 -33.37 -6.14
CA LYS A 305 -12.90 -33.61 -7.50
C LYS A 305 -13.28 -35.07 -7.73
N ILE A 306 -12.46 -36.01 -7.24
CA ILE A 306 -12.74 -37.44 -7.42
C ILE A 306 -13.90 -37.90 -6.52
N LEU A 307 -13.90 -37.52 -5.25
CA LEU A 307 -14.85 -38.07 -4.28
C LEU A 307 -16.21 -37.35 -4.29
N VAL A 308 -16.22 -36.02 -4.46
CA VAL A 308 -17.44 -35.22 -4.49
C VAL A 308 -18.04 -35.21 -5.89
N ASP A 309 -17.27 -34.86 -6.92
CA ASP A 309 -17.84 -34.67 -8.27
C ASP A 309 -18.07 -36.00 -9.01
N ILE A 310 -17.17 -36.98 -8.88
CA ILE A 310 -17.28 -38.28 -9.58
C ILE A 310 -18.02 -39.33 -8.74
N ALA A 311 -17.64 -39.48 -7.46
CA ALA A 311 -18.24 -40.49 -6.59
C ALA A 311 -19.51 -40.02 -5.84
N GLY A 312 -19.88 -38.74 -5.94
CA GLY A 312 -21.14 -38.21 -5.39
C GLY A 312 -21.18 -38.07 -3.87
N MET A 313 -20.03 -38.03 -3.19
CA MET A 313 -19.96 -37.83 -1.73
C MET A 313 -20.37 -36.39 -1.36
N PRO A 314 -21.21 -36.18 -0.34
CA PRO A 314 -21.49 -34.84 0.19
C PRO A 314 -20.22 -34.14 0.67
N LYS A 315 -20.09 -32.84 0.33
CA LYS A 315 -18.90 -32.04 0.66
C LYS A 315 -18.62 -31.99 2.17
N ASP A 316 -19.65 -31.85 2.99
CA ASP A 316 -19.53 -31.76 4.45
C ASP A 316 -18.96 -33.04 5.08
N ASP A 317 -19.26 -34.20 4.49
CA ASP A 317 -18.73 -35.48 4.96
C ASP A 317 -17.29 -35.67 4.52
N PHE A 318 -16.93 -35.23 3.30
CA PHE A 318 -15.55 -35.20 2.84
C PHE A 318 -14.65 -34.36 3.76
N GLU A 319 -15.08 -33.16 4.14
CA GLU A 319 -14.32 -32.27 5.02
C GLU A 319 -14.07 -32.88 6.41
N LYS A 320 -15.08 -33.54 7.00
CA LYS A 320 -14.93 -34.24 8.28
C LYS A 320 -13.96 -35.41 8.19
N ILE A 321 -14.04 -36.20 7.12
CA ILE A 321 -13.19 -37.38 6.93
C ILE A 321 -11.73 -36.98 6.70
N ILE A 322 -11.46 -35.94 5.88
CA ILE A 322 -10.11 -35.42 5.65
C ILE A 322 -9.50 -34.87 6.94
N THR A 323 -10.26 -34.11 7.72
CA THR A 323 -9.77 -33.53 8.99
C THR A 323 -9.42 -34.61 10.02
N THR A 324 -10.16 -35.72 10.03
CA THR A 324 -9.99 -36.78 11.04
C THR A 324 -8.98 -37.84 10.62
N ASN A 325 -8.95 -38.21 9.33
CA ASN A 325 -8.21 -39.36 8.83
C ASN A 325 -7.26 -39.04 7.67
N GLY A 326 -7.03 -37.77 7.32
CA GLY A 326 -6.26 -37.36 6.14
C GLY A 326 -4.88 -38.01 5.97
N SER A 327 -4.28 -38.49 7.06
CA SER A 327 -2.98 -39.17 7.09
C SER A 327 -3.01 -40.67 6.78
N ASN A 328 -4.18 -41.31 6.74
CA ASN A 328 -4.32 -42.76 6.58
C ASN A 328 -5.10 -43.11 5.30
N SER A 329 -4.67 -44.09 4.51
CA SER A 329 -5.40 -44.55 3.31
C SER A 329 -6.65 -45.39 3.62
N GLU A 330 -6.82 -45.84 4.87
CA GLU A 330 -7.90 -46.76 5.25
C GLU A 330 -9.31 -46.17 5.11
N TRP A 331 -9.47 -44.85 5.25
CA TRP A 331 -10.78 -44.22 5.08
C TRP A 331 -11.23 -44.22 3.62
N VAL A 332 -10.30 -44.14 2.67
CA VAL A 332 -10.60 -44.21 1.23
C VAL A 332 -11.15 -45.58 0.88
N ALA A 333 -10.59 -46.66 1.43
CA ALA A 333 -11.08 -48.02 1.22
C ALA A 333 -12.46 -48.27 1.85
N LYS A 334 -12.80 -47.57 2.94
CA LYS A 334 -14.15 -47.59 3.53
C LYS A 334 -15.14 -46.74 2.74
N ALA A 335 -14.70 -45.60 2.21
CA ALA A 335 -15.52 -44.72 1.38
C ALA A 335 -15.87 -45.32 0.01
N LEU A 336 -14.96 -46.10 -0.58
CA LEU A 336 -15.17 -46.80 -1.87
C LEU A 336 -15.96 -48.13 -1.74
N LYS A 337 -16.27 -48.58 -0.52
CA LYS A 337 -17.02 -49.83 -0.27
C LYS A 337 -18.54 -49.66 -0.25
N ILE A 338 -19.04 -48.51 -0.69
CA ILE A 338 -20.47 -48.18 -0.82
C ILE A 338 -20.92 -48.45 -2.25
#